data_AF-A0A975TR45-F1
#
_entry.id   AF-A0A975TR45-F1
#
_cell.length_a   1.000
_cell.length_b   1.000
_cell.length_c   1.000
_cell.angle_alpha   90.00
_cell.angle_beta   90.00
_cell.angle_gamma   90.00
#
_symmetry.space_group_name_H-M   'P 1'
#
loop_
_entity.id
_entity.type
_entity.pdbx_description
1 polymer ?
#
loop_
_entity_poly.entity_id
_entity_poly.type
_entity_poly.pdbx_seq_one_letter_code
_entity_poly.pdbx_strand_id
1 'polypeptide(L)'
;MKFSDLTTLSKLAIGLVIAGAIVSFEITNTSTSDGVYTCSYIDYGKVIFGGLAIMIGGLGEVAALRLGDTRIANLIASGGASMAGIFLVLLGLGIVGGSC
;
A
#
# COMPACT_ATOMS: atom_id res chain seq x y z
N MET A 1 10.75 -9.46 -18.88
CA MET A 1 9.38 -8.90 -18.90
C MET A 1 9.46 -7.45 -19.32
N LYS A 2 8.69 -7.02 -20.32
CA LYS A 2 8.64 -5.59 -20.68
C LYS A 2 7.49 -4.94 -19.90
N PHE A 3 7.69 -3.70 -19.44
CA PHE A 3 6.64 -2.90 -18.81
C PHE A 3 5.40 -2.72 -19.71
N SER A 4 5.54 -2.93 -21.02
CA SER A 4 4.43 -2.89 -21.96
C SER A 4 3.41 -4.03 -21.79
N ASP A 5 3.81 -5.16 -21.19
CA ASP A 5 2.95 -6.36 -21.06
C ASP A 5 2.04 -6.31 -19.83
N LEU A 6 2.21 -5.28 -18.97
CA LEU A 6 1.38 -5.07 -17.79
C LEU A 6 0.11 -4.31 -18.12
N THR A 7 -0.99 -4.72 -17.48
CA THR A 7 -2.25 -3.99 -17.51
C THR A 7 -2.11 -2.61 -16.88
N THR A 8 -2.99 -1.70 -17.29
CA THR A 8 -3.09 -0.36 -16.72
C THR A 8 -3.30 -0.41 -15.20
N LEU A 9 -4.09 -1.37 -14.70
CA LEU A 9 -4.35 -1.56 -13.27
C LEU A 9 -3.09 -1.95 -12.51
N SER A 10 -2.31 -2.92 -13.01
CA SER A 10 -1.06 -3.33 -12.37
C SER A 10 -0.03 -2.19 -12.33
N LYS A 11 0.04 -1.36 -13.39
CA LYS A 11 0.89 -0.17 -13.41
C LYS A 11 0.45 0.88 -12.40
N LEU A 12 -0.85 1.13 -12.31
CA LEU A 12 -1.44 2.07 -11.35
C LEU A 12 -1.19 1.61 -9.92
N ALA A 13 -1.37 0.33 -9.62
CA ALA A 13 -1.10 -0.24 -8.29
C ALA A 13 0.37 -0.03 -7.88
N ILE A 14 1.33 -0.34 -8.78
CA ILE A 14 2.75 -0.08 -8.54
C ILE A 14 3.01 1.42 -8.31
N GLY A 15 2.42 2.29 -9.13
CA GLY A 15 2.57 3.74 -9.00
C GLY A 15 2.05 4.26 -7.66
N LEU A 16 0.93 3.73 -7.17
CA LEU A 16 0.35 4.09 -5.87
C LEU A 16 1.22 3.61 -4.70
N VAL A 17 1.83 2.44 -4.80
CA VAL A 17 2.81 1.98 -3.80
C VAL A 17 4.02 2.92 -3.74
N ILE A 18 4.57 3.30 -4.89
CA ILE A 18 5.70 4.23 -4.95
C ILE A 18 5.29 5.59 -4.38
N ALA A 19 4.11 6.10 -4.74
CA ALA A 19 3.58 7.34 -4.20
C ALA A 19 3.41 7.26 -2.67
N GLY A 20 2.85 6.17 -2.15
CA GLY A 20 2.69 5.97 -0.70
C GLY A 20 4.00 5.78 0.05
N ALA A 21 5.07 5.35 -0.60
CA ALA A 21 6.41 5.29 0.00
C ALA A 21 7.10 6.67 0.09
N ILE A 22 6.73 7.61 -0.79
CA ILE A 22 7.34 8.94 -0.87
C ILE A 22 6.51 9.97 -0.10
N VAL A 23 5.18 9.89 -0.20
CA VAL A 23 4.25 10.83 0.40
C VAL A 23 3.94 10.39 1.82
N SER A 24 4.45 11.16 2.77
CA SER A 24 4.22 10.98 4.19
C SER A 24 3.57 12.21 4.80
N PHE A 25 2.44 12.01 5.46
CA PHE A 25 1.72 13.02 6.23
C PHE A 25 1.48 12.46 7.63
N GLU A 26 2.47 12.65 8.47
CA GLU A 26 2.52 12.08 9.81
C GLU A 26 1.85 13.02 10.83
N ILE A 27 0.96 12.45 11.64
CA ILE A 27 0.38 13.09 12.82
C ILE A 27 0.72 12.22 14.03
N THR A 28 1.42 12.81 14.99
CA THR A 28 1.77 12.17 16.25
C THR A 28 1.07 12.91 17.39
N ASN A 29 0.19 12.22 18.11
CA ASN A 29 -0.47 12.75 19.30
C ASN A 29 0.01 11.99 20.53
N THR A 30 0.53 12.72 21.51
CA THR A 30 0.88 12.19 22.83
C THR A 30 -0.11 12.72 23.85
N SER A 31 -0.88 11.81 24.45
CA SER A 31 -1.85 12.12 25.49
C SER A 31 -1.47 11.38 26.76
N THR A 32 -1.62 12.05 27.90
CA THR A 32 -1.42 11.43 29.21
C THR A 32 -2.76 11.43 29.91
N SER A 33 -3.34 10.24 30.09
CA SER A 33 -4.60 10.04 30.82
C SER A 33 -4.34 9.05 31.95
N ASP A 34 -4.66 9.44 33.19
CA ASP A 34 -4.47 8.62 34.41
C ASP A 34 -3.06 8.03 34.59
N GLY A 35 -2.02 8.80 34.23
CA GLY A 35 -0.62 8.38 34.37
C GLY A 35 -0.14 7.37 33.31
N VAL A 36 -1.02 6.96 32.37
CA VAL A 36 -0.65 6.14 31.22
C VAL A 36 -0.31 7.06 30.05
N TYR A 37 0.92 6.91 29.54
CA TYR A 37 1.36 7.56 28.31
C TYR A 37 0.75 6.84 27.11
N THR A 38 -0.24 7.45 26.46
CA THR A 38 -0.75 6.99 25.17
C THR A 38 -0.12 7.81 24.06
N CYS A 39 0.67 7.14 23.23
CA CYS A 39 1.17 7.73 21.99
C CYS A 39 0.40 7.13 20.81
N SER A 40 -0.13 8.00 19.97
CA SER A 40 -0.79 7.63 18.71
C SER A 40 -0.01 8.25 17.56
N TYR A 41 0.52 7.40 16.70
CA TYR A 41 1.17 7.79 15.45
C TYR A 41 0.29 7.34 14.28
N ILE A 42 0.10 8.22 13.30
CA ILE A 42 -0.52 7.86 12.03
C ILE A 42 0.09 8.66 10.87
N ASP A 43 0.50 7.97 9.81
CA ASP A 43 0.88 8.55 8.53
C ASP A 43 -0.24 8.33 7.51
N TYR A 44 -1.02 9.38 7.29
CA TYR A 44 -2.14 9.36 6.37
C TYR A 44 -1.71 9.17 4.90
N GLY A 45 -0.50 9.61 4.53
CA GLY A 45 0.02 9.39 3.19
C GLY A 45 0.19 7.90 2.92
N LYS A 46 0.91 7.21 3.80
CA LYS A 46 1.12 5.75 3.70
C LYS A 46 -0.20 4.98 3.79
N VAL A 47 -1.13 5.38 4.67
CA VAL A 47 -2.44 4.72 4.82
C VAL A 47 -3.32 4.90 3.58
N ILE A 48 -3.47 6.11 3.05
CA ILE A 48 -4.36 6.39 1.92
C ILE A 48 -3.80 5.76 0.64
N PHE A 49 -2.53 6.00 0.32
CA PHE A 49 -1.93 5.46 -0.90
C PHE A 49 -1.73 3.94 -0.82
N GLY A 50 -1.36 3.41 0.36
CA GLY A 50 -1.30 1.98 0.61
C GLY A 50 -2.67 1.31 0.46
N GLY A 51 -3.73 1.91 1.03
CA GLY A 51 -5.10 1.43 0.89
C GLY A 51 -5.60 1.41 -0.56
N LEU A 52 -5.33 2.48 -1.31
CA LEU A 52 -5.65 2.55 -2.74
C LEU A 52 -4.87 1.51 -3.56
N ALA A 53 -3.59 1.29 -3.24
CA ALA A 53 -2.78 0.27 -3.89
C ALA A 53 -3.33 -1.15 -3.64
N ILE A 54 -3.86 -1.45 -2.45
CA ILE A 54 -4.52 -2.73 -2.15
C ILE A 54 -5.78 -2.89 -3.01
N MET A 55 -6.64 -1.87 -3.04
CA MET A 55 -7.89 -1.91 -3.79
C MET A 55 -7.66 -2.10 -5.29
N ILE A 56 -6.75 -1.31 -5.86
CA ILE A 56 -6.44 -1.35 -7.29
C ILE A 56 -5.60 -2.58 -7.66
N GLY A 57 -4.71 -3.01 -6.76
CA GLY A 57 -3.96 -4.26 -6.88
C GLY A 57 -4.90 -5.47 -6.94
N GLY A 58 -5.85 -5.58 -6.01
CA GLY A 58 -6.85 -6.66 -6.00
C GLY A 58 -7.72 -6.67 -7.27
N LEU A 59 -8.17 -5.51 -7.73
CA LEU A 59 -8.88 -5.39 -9.02
C LEU A 59 -7.99 -5.82 -10.21
N GLY A 60 -6.71 -5.46 -10.17
CA GLY A 60 -5.70 -5.88 -11.14
C GLY A 60 -5.49 -7.40 -11.16
N GLU A 61 -5.51 -8.07 -10.00
CA GLU A 61 -5.43 -9.53 -9.91
C GLU A 61 -6.66 -10.20 -10.55
N VAL A 62 -7.87 -9.69 -10.26
CA VAL A 62 -9.11 -10.20 -10.85
C VAL A 62 -9.12 -10.02 -12.37
N ALA A 63 -8.65 -8.87 -12.86
CA ALA A 63 -8.50 -8.63 -14.29
C ALA A 63 -7.41 -9.53 -14.91
N ALA A 64 -6.31 -9.78 -14.20
CA ALA A 64 -5.20 -10.62 -14.64
C ALA A 64 -5.60 -12.10 -14.78
N LEU A 65 -6.51 -12.60 -13.95
CA LEU A 65 -7.05 -13.96 -14.06
C LEU A 65 -7.72 -14.23 -15.40
N ARG A 66 -8.18 -13.18 -16.11
CA ARG A 66 -8.79 -13.27 -17.44
C ARG A 66 -7.79 -13.20 -18.59
N LEU A 67 -6.52 -12.96 -18.31
CA LEU A 67 -5.45 -12.98 -19.31
C LEU A 67 -4.92 -14.41 -19.48
N GLY A 68 -4.51 -14.76 -20.69
CA GLY A 68 -3.86 -16.04 -20.99
C GLY A 68 -2.37 -15.96 -20.65
N ASP A 69 -1.56 -15.53 -21.63
CA ASP A 69 -0.10 -15.61 -21.53
C ASP A 69 0.55 -14.58 -20.59
N THR A 70 -0.07 -13.42 -20.38
CA THR A 70 0.46 -12.35 -19.50
C THR A 70 -0.11 -12.40 -18.08
N ARG A 71 -0.86 -13.46 -17.75
CA ARG A 71 -1.52 -13.65 -16.44
C ARG A 71 -0.55 -13.59 -15.28
N ILE A 72 0.49 -14.42 -15.32
CA ILE A 72 1.42 -14.60 -14.21
C ILE A 72 2.17 -13.30 -13.92
N ALA A 73 2.61 -12.59 -14.96
CA ALA A 73 3.30 -11.31 -14.83
C ALA A 73 2.39 -10.25 -14.17
N ASN A 74 1.13 -10.17 -14.60
CA ASN A 74 0.19 -9.21 -14.02
C ASN A 74 -0.19 -9.58 -12.59
N LEU A 75 -0.39 -10.87 -12.27
CA LEU A 75 -0.65 -11.32 -10.91
C LEU A 75 0.51 -11.00 -9.96
N ILE A 76 1.75 -11.23 -10.38
CA ILE A 76 2.92 -10.91 -9.55
C ILE A 76 3.01 -9.39 -9.33
N ALA A 77 2.77 -8.60 -10.37
CA ALA A 77 2.83 -7.15 -10.27
C ALA A 77 1.71 -6.58 -9.37
N SER A 78 0.47 -7.02 -9.57
CA SER A 78 -0.68 -6.53 -8.81
C SER A 78 -0.73 -7.09 -7.38
N GLY A 79 -0.37 -8.36 -7.21
CA GLY A 79 -0.25 -9.01 -5.90
C GLY A 79 0.95 -8.53 -5.10
N GLY A 80 2.08 -8.27 -5.77
CA GLY A 80 3.22 -7.60 -5.14
C GLY A 80 2.87 -6.18 -4.70
N ALA A 81 2.11 -5.44 -5.53
CA ALA A 81 1.65 -4.10 -5.17
C ALA A 81 0.62 -4.11 -4.02
N SER A 82 -0.28 -5.10 -3.97
CA SER A 82 -1.23 -5.21 -2.85
C SER A 82 -0.52 -5.57 -1.54
N MET A 83 0.43 -6.50 -1.56
CA MET A 83 1.28 -6.82 -0.40
C MET A 83 2.08 -5.60 0.09
N ALA A 84 2.70 -4.85 -0.82
CA ALA A 84 3.42 -3.63 -0.49
C ALA A 84 2.48 -2.53 0.03
N GLY A 85 1.26 -2.43 -0.52
CA GLY A 85 0.21 -1.56 -0.01
C GLY A 85 -0.20 -1.89 1.43
N ILE A 86 -0.37 -3.18 1.76
CA ILE A 86 -0.64 -3.64 3.14
C ILE A 86 0.50 -3.21 4.06
N PHE A 87 1.74 -3.43 3.64
CA PHE A 87 2.91 -3.06 4.42
C PHE A 87 2.97 -1.54 4.68
N LEU A 88 2.67 -0.72 3.67
CA LEU A 88 2.57 0.73 3.83
C LEU A 88 1.44 1.14 4.79
N VAL A 89 0.28 0.49 4.75
CA VAL A 89 -0.80 0.76 5.71
C VAL A 89 -0.36 0.41 7.13
N LEU A 90 0.31 -0.74 7.33
CA LEU A 90 0.81 -1.14 8.66
C LEU A 90 1.88 -0.18 9.20
N LEU A 91 2.80 0.28 8.34
CA LEU A 91 3.75 1.34 8.66
C LEU A 91 3.02 2.65 8.99
N GLY A 92 2.05 3.02 8.18
CA GLY A 92 1.30 4.25 8.36
C GLY A 92 0.40 4.25 9.59
N LEU A 93 -0.06 3.08 10.07
CA LEU A 93 -0.77 2.96 11.34
C LEU A 93 0.18 2.90 12.55
N GLY A 94 1.50 2.92 12.34
CA GLY A 94 2.49 2.76 13.41
C GLY A 94 2.61 1.34 13.95
N ILE A 95 1.87 0.37 13.41
CA ILE A 95 1.90 -1.03 13.88
C ILE A 95 3.27 -1.68 13.61
N VAL A 96 3.89 -1.31 12.49
CA VAL A 96 5.23 -1.80 12.10
C VAL A 96 6.17 -0.61 12.01
N GLY A 97 7.21 -0.59 12.84
CA GLY A 97 8.24 0.46 12.81
C GLY A 97 7.75 1.84 13.24
N GLY A 98 6.63 1.93 13.96
CA GLY A 98 6.12 3.17 14.52
C GLY A 98 7.12 3.85 15.44
N SER A 99 7.09 5.19 15.44
CA SER A 99 7.83 6.03 16.40
C SER A 99 7.25 5.95 17.82
N CYS A 100 6.13 5.22 17.95
CA CYS A 100 5.42 4.72 19.10
C CYS A 100 4.85 3.34 18.70
#